data_AF-A0A9P6DQQ4-F1
#
_entry.id   AF-A0A9P6DQQ4-F1
#
_cell.length_a   1.000
_cell.length_b   1.000
_cell.length_c   1.000
_cell.angle_alpha   90.00
_cell.angle_beta   90.00
_cell.angle_gamma   90.00
#
_symmetry.space_group_name_H-M   'P 1'
#
loop_
_entity.id
_entity.type
_entity.pdbx_description
1 polymer ?
#
loop_
_entity_poly.entity_id
_entity_poly.type
_entity_poly.pdbx_seq_one_letter_code
_entity_poly.pdbx_strand_id
1 'polypeptide(L)'
;MAGSVEVINQLSEIFRVRQFAGLTGESPNFPLFITKDDSDSTFEHYNPRDAAFDLLLKLVLRAVLDLRKAPVESNPSKQIRRLLSMVVPVGTAQFSRDNPPIDDDLSRLYNRYSSVLLAFRLDPTTKTMRSRIQQAQRYSDFKIADWKSRQATIRAMMYFAIGVVKAGLELKDTIEWLSAINGSLLADFKQAECALKIDPIDPRAKEQRSQILIAVQLSLGAIRFVLQSFGSSSQYANTYPDSSFLQAEWLVQIFQTSMLEDRGTSEEIRRFIQAFLSARLGAVPRPSRPSVATQPESQDEFGEFDLDMDDPDVIALMEGRATVPHPYEAQDKQVAEIIRDVVSPAIYRIITRGFLASEVGVEDNYSKLDPWIDCWAGCGHVLVQNKLRDWSHYFLMGAESWTRIIEGAGRRHAGIRFMLTILELDPMAYKTHKDAFIEIWLVSVVAVHFTVEHLFTSRMLSLDGLRHPLLLRLPIARQDEKSDFDLSKGI
;
A
#
# COMPACT_ATOMS: atom_id res chain seq x y z
N MET A 1 -5.73 -36.56 23.63
CA MET A 1 -6.84 -35.96 22.85
C MET A 1 -8.07 -35.68 23.72
N ALA A 2 -8.65 -36.65 24.45
CA ALA A 2 -9.78 -36.38 25.35
C ALA A 2 -9.42 -35.38 26.48
N GLY A 3 -8.29 -35.58 27.17
CA GLY A 3 -7.86 -34.69 28.25
C GLY A 3 -7.48 -33.27 27.81
N SER A 4 -6.99 -33.07 26.58
CA SER A 4 -6.64 -31.73 26.07
C SER A 4 -7.89 -30.89 25.76
N VAL A 5 -8.97 -31.51 25.27
CA VAL A 5 -10.25 -30.82 25.04
C VAL A 5 -10.90 -30.42 26.37
N GLU A 6 -10.78 -31.25 27.40
CA GLU A 6 -11.32 -30.98 28.73
C GLU A 6 -10.60 -29.82 29.45
N VAL A 7 -9.27 -29.76 29.33
CA VAL A 7 -8.47 -28.62 29.81
C VAL A 7 -8.85 -27.34 29.07
N ILE A 8 -8.98 -27.38 27.73
CA ILE A 8 -9.43 -26.22 26.95
C ILE A 8 -10.82 -25.76 27.40
N ASN A 9 -11.72 -26.71 27.70
CA ASN A 9 -13.07 -26.38 28.16
C ASN A 9 -13.04 -25.66 29.52
N GLN A 10 -12.30 -26.18 30.50
CA GLN A 10 -12.14 -25.56 31.82
C GLN A 10 -11.52 -24.16 31.72
N LEU A 11 -10.45 -24.01 30.92
CA LEU A 11 -9.83 -22.71 30.69
C LEU A 11 -10.80 -21.74 29.99
N SER A 12 -11.58 -22.21 29.03
CA SER A 12 -12.57 -21.39 28.33
C SER A 12 -13.68 -20.90 29.26
N GLU A 13 -14.09 -21.69 30.25
CA GLU A 13 -15.07 -21.29 31.26
C GLU A 13 -14.51 -20.19 32.18
N ILE A 14 -13.24 -20.27 32.58
CA ILE A 14 -12.58 -19.21 33.38
C ILE A 14 -12.65 -17.87 32.65
N PHE A 15 -12.30 -17.85 31.35
CA PHE A 15 -12.38 -16.63 30.55
C PHE A 15 -13.82 -16.20 30.28
N ARG A 16 -14.77 -17.13 30.12
CA ARG A 16 -16.20 -16.80 29.95
C ARG A 16 -16.77 -16.07 31.16
N VAL A 17 -16.45 -16.52 32.38
CA VAL A 17 -16.84 -15.83 33.63
C VAL A 17 -16.26 -14.41 33.68
N ARG A 18 -15.04 -14.22 33.17
CA ARG A 18 -14.36 -12.93 33.07
C ARG A 18 -14.76 -12.10 31.83
N GLN A 19 -15.80 -12.52 31.11
CA GLN A 19 -16.24 -11.90 29.84
C GLN A 19 -15.12 -11.75 28.79
N PHE A 20 -14.17 -12.68 28.81
CA PHE A 20 -12.98 -12.76 27.97
C PHE A 20 -11.93 -11.65 28.25
N ALA A 21 -11.90 -11.09 29.46
CA ALA A 21 -10.84 -10.17 29.87
C ALA A 21 -9.52 -10.91 30.15
N GLY A 22 -8.41 -10.22 29.97
CA GLY A 22 -7.08 -10.65 30.39
C GLY A 22 -6.95 -10.80 31.92
N LEU A 23 -5.81 -11.33 32.36
CA LEU A 23 -5.44 -11.35 33.77
C LEU A 23 -4.96 -9.97 34.21
N THR A 24 -5.06 -9.69 35.51
CA THR A 24 -4.61 -8.42 36.10
C THR A 24 -3.13 -8.20 35.86
N GLY A 25 -2.76 -7.06 35.28
CA GLY A 25 -1.38 -6.71 34.93
C GLY A 25 -0.97 -7.05 33.50
N GLU A 26 -1.85 -7.66 32.70
CA GLU A 26 -1.60 -7.89 31.27
C GLU A 26 -1.93 -6.64 30.44
N SER A 27 -1.11 -6.35 29.42
CA SER A 27 -1.36 -5.23 28.51
C SER A 27 -2.35 -5.63 27.40
N PRO A 28 -3.40 -4.84 27.14
CA PRO A 28 -4.37 -5.16 26.09
C PRO A 28 -3.77 -4.95 24.69
N ASN A 29 -3.61 -6.02 23.91
CA ASN A 29 -3.16 -5.96 22.52
C ASN A 29 -3.59 -7.20 21.72
N PHE A 30 -3.38 -7.19 20.41
CA PHE A 30 -3.52 -8.39 19.58
C PHE A 30 -2.37 -9.37 19.84
N PRO A 31 -2.64 -10.69 19.81
CA PRO A 31 -1.63 -11.72 19.96
C PRO A 31 -0.50 -11.59 18.93
N LEU A 32 0.73 -11.91 19.34
CA LEU A 32 1.90 -11.80 18.47
C LEU A 32 1.77 -12.63 17.19
N PHE A 33 1.15 -13.80 17.26
CA PHE A 33 0.93 -14.67 16.08
C PHE A 33 -0.11 -14.12 15.07
N ILE A 34 -0.89 -13.10 15.46
CA ILE A 34 -1.74 -12.35 14.53
C ILE A 34 -0.95 -11.21 13.90
N THR A 35 -0.08 -10.56 14.67
CA THR A 35 0.64 -9.34 14.28
C THR A 35 1.93 -9.59 13.49
N LYS A 36 2.76 -10.54 13.94
CA LYS A 36 3.98 -11.00 13.28
C LYS A 36 3.62 -12.25 12.52
N ASP A 37 3.30 -12.03 11.26
CA ASP A 37 2.70 -12.99 10.35
C ASP A 37 3.71 -14.05 9.84
N ASP A 38 4.72 -14.36 10.65
CA ASP A 38 5.68 -15.45 10.43
C ASP A 38 5.01 -16.77 10.79
N SER A 39 4.68 -17.52 9.75
CA SER A 39 4.06 -18.84 9.79
C SER A 39 4.83 -19.81 10.69
N ASP A 40 4.06 -20.52 11.51
CA ASP A 40 4.41 -21.62 12.43
C ASP A 40 5.35 -21.29 13.60
N SER A 41 6.42 -20.53 13.41
CA SER A 41 7.41 -20.28 14.47
C SER A 41 6.82 -19.51 15.67
N THR A 42 6.00 -18.49 15.42
CA THR A 42 5.36 -17.67 16.47
C THR A 42 4.27 -18.42 17.24
N PHE A 43 3.74 -19.49 16.64
CA PHE A 43 2.69 -20.34 17.21
C PHE A 43 3.26 -21.43 18.10
N GLU A 44 4.40 -22.01 17.71
CA GLU A 44 5.02 -23.15 18.40
C GLU A 44 5.81 -22.73 19.65
N HIS A 45 6.31 -21.49 19.70
CA HIS A 45 7.11 -21.02 20.82
C HIS A 45 6.29 -20.21 21.83
N TYR A 46 6.51 -20.51 23.11
CA TYR A 46 6.03 -19.69 24.22
C TYR A 46 6.77 -18.35 24.25
N ASN A 47 6.04 -17.24 24.33
CA ASN A 47 6.63 -15.93 24.52
C ASN A 47 6.28 -15.40 25.92
N PRO A 48 7.24 -14.90 26.72
CA PRO A 48 6.97 -14.28 28.02
C PRO A 48 6.04 -13.06 27.96
N ARG A 49 5.79 -12.49 26.77
CA ARG A 49 4.86 -11.37 26.55
C ARG A 49 3.46 -11.80 26.10
N ASP A 50 3.20 -13.09 25.92
CA ASP A 50 1.87 -13.59 25.56
C ASP A 50 0.93 -13.43 26.76
N ALA A 51 -0.26 -12.87 26.52
CA ALA A 51 -1.31 -12.85 27.54
C ALA A 51 -1.85 -14.27 27.78
N ALA A 52 -2.45 -14.53 28.94
CA ALA A 52 -3.02 -15.83 29.24
C ALA A 52 -4.09 -16.26 28.22
N PHE A 53 -4.83 -15.30 27.66
CA PHE A 53 -5.78 -15.57 26.59
C PHE A 53 -5.09 -15.96 25.26
N ASP A 54 -3.93 -15.38 24.95
CA ASP A 54 -3.14 -15.74 23.77
C ASP A 54 -2.68 -17.20 23.84
N LEU A 55 -2.29 -17.66 25.03
CA LEU A 55 -1.92 -19.05 25.29
C LEU A 55 -3.12 -19.99 25.09
N LEU A 56 -4.32 -19.61 25.54
CA LEU A 56 -5.53 -20.37 25.26
C LEU A 56 -5.78 -20.49 23.75
N LEU A 57 -5.63 -19.39 22.99
CA LEU A 57 -5.79 -19.40 21.54
C LEU A 57 -4.73 -20.29 20.85
N LYS A 58 -3.48 -20.27 21.30
CA LYS A 58 -2.42 -21.17 20.80
C LYS A 58 -2.74 -22.64 21.08
N LEU A 59 -3.25 -22.97 22.27
CA LEU A 59 -3.67 -24.32 22.63
C LEU A 59 -4.83 -24.81 21.75
N VAL A 60 -5.81 -23.95 21.49
CA VAL A 60 -6.95 -24.25 20.61
C VAL A 60 -6.46 -24.52 19.18
N LEU A 61 -5.56 -23.69 18.67
CA LEU A 61 -4.96 -23.88 17.36
C LEU A 61 -4.20 -25.22 17.28
N ARG A 62 -3.38 -25.53 18.29
CA ARG A 62 -2.63 -26.80 18.33
C ARG A 62 -3.57 -28.00 18.36
N ALA A 63 -4.61 -27.95 19.19
CA ALA A 63 -5.62 -29.00 19.24
C ALA A 63 -6.33 -29.19 17.88
N VAL A 64 -6.61 -28.12 17.15
CA VAL A 64 -7.19 -28.21 15.80
C VAL A 64 -6.21 -28.80 14.79
N LEU A 65 -4.91 -28.46 14.85
CA LEU A 65 -3.89 -29.05 13.99
C LEU A 65 -3.72 -30.56 14.26
N ASP A 66 -3.73 -30.98 15.52
CA ASP A 66 -3.65 -32.38 15.90
C ASP A 66 -4.91 -33.16 15.46
N LEU A 67 -6.09 -32.54 15.54
CA LEU A 67 -7.35 -33.10 15.02
C LEU A 67 -7.35 -33.26 13.49
N ARG A 68 -6.68 -32.36 12.75
CA ARG A 68 -6.53 -32.48 11.29
C ARG A 68 -5.56 -33.60 10.88
N LYS A 69 -4.61 -33.97 11.75
CA LYS A 69 -3.67 -35.07 11.53
C LYS A 69 -4.24 -36.45 11.93
N ALA A 70 -5.36 -36.49 12.64
CA ALA A 70 -6.00 -37.73 13.09
C ALA A 70 -6.66 -38.50 11.92
N PRO A 71 -6.73 -39.85 11.99
CA PRO A 71 -7.32 -40.67 10.92
C PRO A 71 -8.80 -40.39 10.66
N VAL A 72 -9.21 -40.61 9.41
CA VAL A 72 -10.46 -40.19 8.72
C VAL A 72 -11.77 -40.57 9.44
N GLU A 73 -11.75 -41.50 10.39
CA GLU A 73 -12.94 -41.96 11.13
C GLU A 73 -13.50 -40.91 12.11
N SER A 74 -12.71 -39.93 12.53
CA SER A 74 -13.19 -38.81 13.35
C SER A 74 -13.67 -37.67 12.45
N ASN A 75 -14.93 -37.26 12.57
CA ASN A 75 -15.52 -36.13 11.82
C ASN A 75 -14.89 -34.79 12.27
N PRO A 76 -13.76 -34.34 11.69
CA PRO A 76 -12.90 -33.35 12.33
C PRO A 76 -13.53 -31.95 12.24
N SER A 77 -14.30 -31.69 11.18
CA SER A 77 -15.03 -30.44 10.98
C SER A 77 -16.11 -30.17 12.04
N LYS A 78 -16.74 -31.22 12.61
CA LYS A 78 -17.72 -31.07 13.68
C LYS A 78 -17.03 -30.76 15.02
N GLN A 79 -15.91 -31.41 15.30
CA GLN A 79 -15.13 -31.18 16.51
C GLN A 79 -14.46 -29.80 16.52
N ILE A 80 -13.93 -29.35 15.37
CA ILE A 80 -13.38 -28.00 15.20
C ILE A 80 -14.47 -26.95 15.42
N ARG A 81 -15.66 -27.11 14.82
CA ARG A 81 -16.80 -26.20 15.04
C ARG A 81 -17.22 -26.15 16.50
N ARG A 82 -17.21 -27.29 17.20
CA ARG A 82 -17.48 -27.36 18.65
C ARG A 82 -16.44 -26.59 19.45
N LEU A 83 -15.14 -26.80 19.20
CA LEU A 83 -14.05 -26.05 19.84
C LEU A 83 -14.16 -24.54 19.61
N LEU A 84 -14.41 -24.12 18.37
CA LEU A 84 -14.59 -22.71 18.02
C LEU A 84 -15.82 -22.10 18.70
N SER A 85 -16.93 -22.83 18.79
CA SER A 85 -18.14 -22.35 19.47
C SER A 85 -17.95 -22.09 20.95
N MET A 86 -16.97 -22.75 21.60
CA MET A 86 -16.68 -22.56 23.03
C MET A 86 -15.85 -21.30 23.29
N VAL A 87 -14.94 -20.97 22.36
CA VAL A 87 -13.92 -19.93 22.53
C VAL A 87 -14.34 -18.59 21.90
N VAL A 88 -15.18 -18.61 20.87
CA VAL A 88 -15.65 -17.39 20.19
C VAL A 88 -16.81 -16.76 20.96
N PRO A 89 -16.67 -15.53 21.49
CA PRO A 89 -17.72 -14.87 22.27
C PRO A 89 -18.89 -14.41 21.40
N VAL A 90 -20.13 -14.56 21.88
CA VAL A 90 -21.34 -14.10 21.15
C VAL A 90 -21.80 -12.71 21.59
N GLY A 91 -21.45 -12.28 22.81
CA GLY A 91 -21.88 -10.99 23.38
C GLY A 91 -21.21 -9.76 22.75
N THR A 92 -21.90 -8.62 22.80
CA THR A 92 -21.39 -7.30 22.36
C THR A 92 -20.57 -6.63 23.46
N ALA A 93 -19.57 -5.82 23.12
CA ALA A 93 -18.82 -5.02 24.08
C ALA A 93 -19.25 -3.56 23.92
N GLN A 94 -20.19 -3.10 24.76
CA GLN A 94 -20.74 -1.76 24.61
C GLN A 94 -19.81 -0.75 25.31
N PHE A 95 -18.86 -0.20 24.55
CA PHE A 95 -18.06 0.95 24.97
C PHE A 95 -18.55 2.20 24.25
N SER A 96 -18.56 3.32 24.97
CA SER A 96 -19.02 4.61 24.43
C SER A 96 -18.06 5.74 24.81
N ARG A 97 -18.10 6.85 24.08
CA ARG A 97 -17.33 8.06 24.41
C ARG A 97 -17.56 8.58 25.83
N ASP A 98 -18.76 8.36 26.38
CA ASP A 98 -19.13 8.81 27.72
C ASP A 98 -18.70 7.83 28.82
N ASN A 99 -18.37 6.58 28.46
CA ASN A 99 -17.82 5.57 29.36
C ASN A 99 -16.64 4.83 28.69
N PRO A 100 -15.44 5.45 28.69
CA PRO A 100 -14.28 4.87 28.05
C PRO A 100 -13.84 3.58 28.77
N PRO A 101 -13.38 2.55 28.03
CA PRO A 101 -12.96 1.28 28.59
C PRO A 101 -11.71 1.45 29.45
N ILE A 102 -11.71 0.77 30.60
CA ILE A 102 -10.50 0.50 31.38
C ILE A 102 -9.64 -0.51 30.59
N ASP A 103 -8.34 -0.61 30.87
CA ASP A 103 -7.45 -1.52 30.12
C ASP A 103 -7.94 -2.99 30.15
N ASP A 104 -8.56 -3.43 31.26
CA ASP A 104 -9.22 -4.74 31.36
C ASP A 104 -10.41 -4.88 30.39
N ASP A 105 -11.19 -3.82 30.21
CA ASP A 105 -12.32 -3.80 29.27
C ASP A 105 -11.85 -3.80 27.81
N LEU A 106 -10.76 -3.09 27.54
CA LEU A 106 -10.12 -3.08 26.22
C LEU A 106 -9.55 -4.47 25.87
N SER A 107 -9.00 -5.19 26.86
CA SER A 107 -8.56 -6.58 26.67
C SER A 107 -9.70 -7.51 26.23
N ARG A 108 -10.93 -7.31 26.73
CA ARG A 108 -12.11 -8.06 26.27
C ARG A 108 -12.36 -7.85 24.79
N LEU A 109 -12.18 -6.64 24.29
CA LEU A 109 -12.38 -6.31 22.88
C LEU A 109 -11.31 -6.96 21.99
N TYR A 110 -10.03 -6.84 22.36
CA TYR A 110 -8.93 -7.48 21.64
C TYR A 110 -9.07 -9.01 21.61
N ASN A 111 -9.43 -9.62 22.73
CA ASN A 111 -9.62 -11.07 22.83
C ASN A 111 -10.80 -11.55 21.99
N ARG A 112 -11.91 -10.79 21.96
CA ARG A 112 -13.05 -11.04 21.06
C ARG A 112 -12.63 -11.01 19.60
N TYR A 113 -11.96 -9.94 19.15
CA TYR A 113 -11.48 -9.87 17.78
C TYR A 113 -10.50 -10.99 17.44
N SER A 114 -9.57 -11.31 18.34
CA SER A 114 -8.57 -12.36 18.15
C SER A 114 -9.19 -13.75 18.02
N SER A 115 -10.23 -14.04 18.81
CA SER A 115 -10.97 -15.31 18.71
C SER A 115 -11.68 -15.48 17.37
N VAL A 116 -12.30 -14.41 16.84
CA VAL A 116 -13.02 -14.43 15.56
C VAL A 116 -12.02 -14.51 14.39
N LEU A 117 -10.89 -13.81 14.48
CA LEU A 117 -9.78 -13.92 13.53
C LEU A 117 -9.22 -15.34 13.48
N LEU A 118 -8.99 -15.97 14.64
CA LEU A 118 -8.54 -17.36 14.72
C LEU A 118 -9.56 -18.31 14.10
N ALA A 119 -10.85 -18.12 14.41
CA ALA A 119 -11.91 -18.93 13.84
C ALA A 119 -11.98 -18.83 12.31
N PHE A 120 -11.72 -17.64 11.75
CA PHE A 120 -11.64 -17.43 10.31
C PHE A 120 -10.40 -18.10 9.71
N ARG A 121 -9.21 -17.96 10.32
CA ARG A 121 -7.98 -18.63 9.86
C ARG A 121 -8.12 -20.16 9.84
N LEU A 122 -8.91 -20.71 10.76
CA LEU A 122 -9.16 -22.16 10.86
C LEU A 122 -10.20 -22.70 9.87
N ASP A 123 -11.06 -21.85 9.31
CA ASP A 123 -12.06 -22.24 8.31
C ASP A 123 -12.28 -21.09 7.30
N PRO A 124 -11.32 -20.90 6.37
CA PRO A 124 -11.33 -19.79 5.43
C PRO A 124 -12.32 -20.03 4.29
N THR A 125 -13.62 -19.89 4.57
CA THR A 125 -14.68 -19.91 3.54
C THR A 125 -15.36 -18.55 3.42
N THR A 126 -15.91 -18.22 2.26
CA THR A 126 -16.63 -16.96 2.00
C THR A 126 -17.81 -16.75 2.97
N LYS A 127 -18.55 -17.81 3.29
CA LYS A 127 -19.66 -17.76 4.25
C LYS A 127 -19.17 -17.49 5.67
N THR A 128 -18.10 -18.18 6.10
CA THR A 128 -17.50 -17.96 7.42
C THR A 128 -16.93 -16.55 7.50
N MET A 129 -16.21 -16.08 6.47
CA MET A 129 -15.70 -14.70 6.37
C MET A 129 -16.80 -13.67 6.64
N ARG A 130 -17.89 -13.70 5.87
CA ARG A 130 -19.00 -12.74 6.02
C ARG A 130 -19.62 -12.78 7.41
N SER A 131 -19.92 -13.98 7.92
CA SER A 131 -20.48 -14.15 9.25
C SER A 131 -19.55 -13.63 10.35
N ARG A 132 -18.24 -13.81 10.20
CA ARG A 132 -17.22 -13.40 11.17
C ARG A 132 -16.97 -11.89 11.12
N ILE A 133 -16.99 -11.27 9.94
CA ILE A 133 -16.95 -9.81 9.79
C ILE A 133 -18.18 -9.17 10.43
N GLN A 134 -19.39 -9.68 10.16
CA GLN A 134 -20.62 -9.20 10.79
C GLN A 134 -20.59 -9.36 12.32
N GLN A 135 -20.02 -10.46 12.82
CA GLN A 135 -19.84 -10.67 14.25
C GLN A 135 -18.85 -9.66 14.85
N ALA A 136 -17.73 -9.39 14.18
CA ALA A 136 -16.75 -8.40 14.60
C ALA A 136 -17.35 -6.99 14.64
N GLN A 137 -18.11 -6.60 13.62
CA GLN A 137 -18.81 -5.31 13.56
C GLN A 137 -19.81 -5.11 14.72
N ARG A 138 -20.42 -6.18 15.23
CA ARG A 138 -21.34 -6.11 16.37
C ARG A 138 -20.63 -5.91 17.70
N TYR A 139 -19.33 -6.18 17.80
CA TYR A 139 -18.62 -6.04 19.07
C TYR A 139 -18.41 -4.60 19.48
N SER A 140 -18.29 -3.66 18.53
CA SER A 140 -18.10 -2.25 18.81
C SER A 140 -18.85 -1.40 17.79
N ASP A 141 -19.74 -0.52 18.26
CA ASP A 141 -20.34 0.50 17.41
C ASP A 141 -19.34 1.64 17.21
N PHE A 142 -18.70 1.67 16.04
CA PHE A 142 -17.64 2.62 15.72
C PHE A 142 -18.05 4.08 15.88
N LYS A 143 -19.34 4.41 15.64
CA LYS A 143 -19.84 5.79 15.73
C LYS A 143 -19.77 6.32 17.15
N ILE A 144 -20.14 5.50 18.13
CA ILE A 144 -20.26 5.88 19.53
C ILE A 144 -19.04 5.48 20.36
N ALA A 145 -18.20 4.59 19.83
CA ALA A 145 -17.02 4.07 20.51
C ALA A 145 -16.02 5.17 20.91
N ASP A 146 -15.34 4.93 22.02
CA ASP A 146 -14.20 5.71 22.46
C ASP A 146 -12.99 5.55 21.51
N TRP A 147 -11.99 6.38 21.74
CA TRP A 147 -10.81 6.45 20.90
C TRP A 147 -10.00 5.15 20.84
N LYS A 148 -9.76 4.50 21.99
CA LYS A 148 -8.98 3.25 22.05
C LYS A 148 -9.75 2.11 21.37
N SER A 149 -11.06 2.03 21.55
CA SER A 149 -11.90 1.03 20.87
C SER A 149 -11.97 1.23 19.35
N ARG A 150 -11.98 2.48 18.88
CA ARG A 150 -11.89 2.80 17.44
C ARG A 150 -10.58 2.32 16.84
N GLN A 151 -9.44 2.57 17.51
CA GLN A 151 -8.14 2.05 17.08
C GLN A 151 -8.11 0.52 17.05
N ALA A 152 -8.65 -0.15 18.07
CA ALA A 152 -8.74 -1.61 18.10
C ALA A 152 -9.58 -2.15 16.93
N THR A 153 -10.68 -1.48 16.59
CA THR A 153 -11.56 -1.84 15.48
C THR A 153 -10.89 -1.67 14.12
N ILE A 154 -10.14 -0.57 13.90
CA ILE A 154 -9.37 -0.36 12.66
C ILE A 154 -8.30 -1.46 12.52
N ARG A 155 -7.58 -1.78 13.60
CA ARG A 155 -6.58 -2.86 13.60
C ARG A 155 -7.23 -4.24 13.39
N ALA A 156 -8.40 -4.50 13.96
CA ALA A 156 -9.14 -5.73 13.72
C ALA A 156 -9.48 -5.88 12.23
N MET A 157 -10.05 -4.85 11.63
CA MET A 157 -10.37 -4.80 10.19
C MET A 157 -9.14 -5.09 9.33
N MET A 158 -7.99 -4.49 9.66
CA MET A 158 -6.72 -4.75 9.00
C MET A 158 -6.33 -6.24 9.02
N TYR A 159 -6.39 -6.90 10.19
CA TYR A 159 -6.03 -8.31 10.29
C TYR A 159 -7.04 -9.24 9.61
N PHE A 160 -8.33 -8.87 9.57
CA PHE A 160 -9.32 -9.60 8.77
C PHE A 160 -8.98 -9.49 7.28
N ALA A 161 -8.70 -8.28 6.79
CA ALA A 161 -8.31 -8.05 5.40
C ALA A 161 -7.09 -8.89 5.01
N ILE A 162 -6.04 -8.93 5.84
CA ILE A 162 -4.84 -9.75 5.58
C ILE A 162 -5.20 -11.24 5.53
N GLY A 163 -6.03 -11.71 6.47
CA GLY A 163 -6.48 -13.09 6.45
C GLY A 163 -7.26 -13.43 5.18
N VAL A 164 -8.09 -12.51 4.68
CA VAL A 164 -8.88 -12.66 3.45
C VAL A 164 -7.98 -12.72 2.22
N VAL A 165 -6.99 -11.83 2.14
CA VAL A 165 -5.95 -11.85 1.09
C VAL A 165 -5.22 -13.17 1.08
N LYS A 166 -4.75 -13.65 2.24
CA LYS A 166 -4.04 -14.94 2.35
C LYS A 166 -4.89 -16.14 1.98
N ALA A 167 -6.19 -16.08 2.27
CA ALA A 167 -7.16 -17.10 1.89
C ALA A 167 -7.54 -17.05 0.39
N GLY A 168 -7.10 -16.03 -0.36
CA GLY A 168 -7.43 -15.87 -1.79
C GLY A 168 -8.91 -15.56 -2.02
N LEU A 169 -9.57 -14.94 -1.03
CA LEU A 169 -10.99 -14.61 -1.08
C LEU A 169 -11.22 -13.16 -1.52
N GLU A 170 -12.42 -12.88 -2.04
CA GLU A 170 -12.82 -11.52 -2.44
C GLU A 170 -12.88 -10.57 -1.24
N LEU A 171 -12.32 -9.36 -1.40
CA LEU A 171 -12.20 -8.37 -0.33
C LEU A 171 -13.45 -7.49 -0.11
N LYS A 172 -14.51 -7.68 -0.91
CA LYS A 172 -15.69 -6.82 -0.95
C LYS A 172 -16.27 -6.50 0.44
N ASP A 173 -16.58 -7.52 1.24
CA ASP A 173 -17.19 -7.35 2.58
C ASP A 173 -16.25 -6.56 3.53
N THR A 174 -14.93 -6.71 3.35
CA THR A 174 -13.92 -6.00 4.15
C THR A 174 -13.77 -4.54 3.72
N ILE A 175 -13.86 -4.26 2.40
CA ILE A 175 -13.82 -2.91 1.85
C ILE A 175 -15.09 -2.13 2.21
N GLU A 176 -16.25 -2.80 2.25
CA GLU A 176 -17.50 -2.22 2.77
C GLU A 176 -17.35 -1.83 4.25
N TRP A 177 -16.73 -2.69 5.07
CA TRP A 177 -16.46 -2.36 6.48
C TRP A 177 -15.52 -1.16 6.63
N LEU A 178 -14.42 -1.14 5.87
CA LEU A 178 -13.49 -0.02 5.82
C LEU A 178 -14.19 1.28 5.39
N SER A 179 -15.05 1.21 4.38
CA SER A 179 -15.81 2.37 3.89
C SER A 179 -16.77 2.92 4.94
N ALA A 180 -17.41 2.06 5.73
CA ALA A 180 -18.25 2.48 6.85
C ALA A 180 -17.44 3.17 7.97
N ILE A 181 -16.24 2.65 8.28
CA ILE A 181 -15.30 3.27 9.24
C ILE A 181 -14.90 4.67 8.76
N ASN A 182 -14.42 4.79 7.51
CA ASN A 182 -13.94 6.06 6.97
C ASN A 182 -15.07 7.07 6.76
N GLY A 183 -16.27 6.62 6.37
CA GLY A 183 -17.45 7.48 6.30
C GLY A 183 -17.82 8.07 7.66
N SER A 184 -17.73 7.28 8.74
CA SER A 184 -17.94 7.80 10.10
C SER A 184 -16.86 8.80 10.52
N LEU A 185 -15.59 8.54 10.20
CA LEU A 185 -14.49 9.46 10.52
C LEU A 185 -14.61 10.78 9.77
N LEU A 186 -15.01 10.75 8.49
CA LEU A 186 -15.21 11.94 7.67
C LEU A 186 -16.38 12.79 8.18
N ALA A 187 -17.48 12.16 8.59
CA ALA A 187 -18.62 12.86 9.19
C ALA A 187 -18.20 13.55 10.50
N ASP A 188 -17.49 12.82 11.39
CA ASP A 188 -16.96 13.37 12.64
C ASP A 188 -15.98 14.53 12.37
N PHE A 189 -15.12 14.41 11.35
CA PHE A 189 -14.16 15.46 10.98
C PHE A 189 -14.85 16.74 10.52
N LYS A 190 -15.83 16.63 9.61
CA LYS A 190 -16.61 17.78 9.13
C LYS A 190 -17.33 18.48 10.29
N GLN A 191 -17.86 17.71 11.25
CA GLN A 191 -18.47 18.26 12.46
C GLN A 191 -17.45 19.02 13.33
N ALA A 192 -16.27 18.44 13.56
CA ALA A 192 -15.21 19.09 14.32
C ALA A 192 -14.69 20.37 13.62
N GLU A 193 -14.59 20.37 12.29
CA GLU A 193 -14.25 21.58 11.53
C GLU A 193 -15.30 22.67 11.62
N CYS A 194 -16.59 22.30 11.53
CA CYS A 194 -17.67 23.25 11.72
C CYS A 194 -17.64 23.88 13.12
N ALA A 195 -17.34 23.10 14.16
CA ALA A 195 -17.18 23.62 15.51
C ALA A 195 -15.99 24.60 15.61
N LEU A 196 -14.85 24.28 15.01
CA LEU A 196 -13.66 25.14 15.01
C LEU A 196 -13.83 26.42 14.16
N LYS A 197 -14.72 26.41 13.16
CA LYS A 197 -15.09 27.63 12.42
C LYS A 197 -15.93 28.58 13.27
N ILE A 198 -16.75 28.05 14.18
CA ILE A 198 -17.58 28.84 15.10
C ILE A 198 -16.72 29.35 16.26
N ASP A 199 -15.95 28.47 16.89
CA ASP A 199 -15.02 28.79 17.97
C ASP A 199 -13.62 28.21 17.68
N PRO A 200 -12.68 29.03 17.17
CA PRO A 200 -11.32 28.60 16.86
C PRO A 200 -10.48 28.24 18.08
N ILE A 201 -10.91 28.58 19.30
CA ILE A 201 -10.14 28.39 20.52
C ILE A 201 -10.59 27.13 21.28
N ASP A 202 -11.75 26.57 20.98
CA ASP A 202 -12.29 25.38 21.66
C ASP A 202 -11.26 24.23 21.73
N PRO A 203 -10.71 23.94 22.92
CA PRO A 203 -9.70 22.90 23.09
C PRO A 203 -10.26 21.50 22.81
N ARG A 204 -11.55 21.27 23.08
CA ARG A 204 -12.20 19.96 22.89
C ARG A 204 -12.35 19.65 21.40
N ALA A 205 -12.80 20.62 20.60
CA ALA A 205 -12.90 20.45 19.15
C ALA A 205 -11.52 20.24 18.49
N LYS A 206 -10.47 20.91 19.00
CA LYS A 206 -9.08 20.69 18.53
C LYS A 206 -8.58 19.29 18.85
N GLU A 207 -8.80 18.81 20.07
CA GLU A 207 -8.40 17.46 20.47
C GLU A 207 -9.15 16.41 19.66
N GLN A 208 -10.47 16.56 19.51
CA GLN A 208 -11.29 15.68 18.66
C GLN A 208 -10.79 15.64 17.22
N ARG A 209 -10.50 16.80 16.62
CA ARG A 209 -9.92 16.88 15.27
C ARG A 209 -8.60 16.12 15.19
N SER A 210 -7.70 16.32 16.15
CA SER A 210 -6.40 15.62 16.19
C SER A 210 -6.56 14.09 16.29
N GLN A 211 -7.44 13.63 17.18
CA GLN A 211 -7.76 12.20 17.31
C GLN A 211 -8.33 11.64 16.01
N ILE A 212 -9.29 12.32 15.37
CA ILE A 212 -9.87 11.88 14.09
C ILE A 212 -8.78 11.77 13.00
N LEU A 213 -7.86 12.74 12.91
CA LEU A 213 -6.74 12.68 11.96
C LEU A 213 -5.86 11.45 12.19
N ILE A 214 -5.52 11.15 13.45
CA ILE A 214 -4.75 9.93 13.79
C ILE A 214 -5.53 8.67 13.37
N ALA A 215 -6.87 8.68 13.39
CA ALA A 215 -7.68 7.51 13.01
C ALA A 215 -7.69 7.32 11.50
N VAL A 216 -7.81 8.42 10.77
CA VAL A 216 -7.69 8.42 9.32
C VAL A 216 -6.30 7.92 8.93
N GLN A 217 -5.23 8.42 9.56
CA GLN A 217 -3.87 7.92 9.37
C GLN A 217 -3.74 6.42 9.68
N LEU A 218 -4.32 5.95 10.78
CA LEU A 218 -4.32 4.53 11.14
C LEU A 218 -5.10 3.69 10.12
N SER A 219 -6.21 4.19 9.60
CA SER A 219 -7.01 3.51 8.57
C SER A 219 -6.25 3.41 7.24
N LEU A 220 -5.58 4.48 6.82
CA LEU A 220 -4.73 4.50 5.61
C LEU A 220 -3.53 3.57 5.78
N GLY A 221 -2.89 3.62 6.95
CA GLY A 221 -1.79 2.73 7.30
C GLY A 221 -2.23 1.26 7.33
N ALA A 222 -3.45 0.98 7.80
CA ALA A 222 -4.04 -0.36 7.76
C ALA A 222 -4.19 -0.87 6.32
N ILE A 223 -4.76 -0.06 5.42
CA ILE A 223 -4.88 -0.44 4.01
C ILE A 223 -3.50 -0.64 3.38
N ARG A 224 -2.53 0.23 3.67
CA ARG A 224 -1.15 0.08 3.19
C ARG A 224 -0.56 -1.26 3.62
N PHE A 225 -0.77 -1.66 4.87
CA PHE A 225 -0.26 -2.93 5.39
C PHE A 225 -0.94 -4.14 4.72
N VAL A 226 -2.23 -4.03 4.40
CA VAL A 226 -2.95 -5.02 3.58
C VAL A 226 -2.34 -5.11 2.18
N LEU A 227 -2.11 -3.97 1.51
CA LEU A 227 -1.50 -3.91 0.17
C LEU A 227 -0.08 -4.53 0.15
N GLN A 228 0.73 -4.25 1.17
CA GLN A 228 2.06 -4.85 1.32
C GLN A 228 2.00 -6.37 1.54
N SER A 229 0.94 -6.88 2.16
CA SER A 229 0.76 -8.32 2.40
C SER A 229 0.56 -9.13 1.11
N PHE A 230 0.08 -8.50 0.03
CA PHE A 230 0.01 -9.14 -1.30
C PHE A 230 1.41 -9.43 -1.86
N GLY A 231 2.35 -8.50 -1.69
CA GLY A 231 3.72 -8.63 -2.21
C GLY A 231 4.59 -9.62 -1.44
N SER A 232 4.38 -9.76 -0.12
CA SER A 232 5.18 -10.65 0.73
C SER A 232 4.79 -12.13 0.65
N SER A 233 3.57 -12.43 0.19
CA SER A 233 3.08 -13.81 0.12
C SER A 233 3.51 -14.44 -1.21
N SER A 234 4.40 -15.43 -1.18
CA SER A 234 4.90 -16.12 -2.38
C SER A 234 3.81 -16.73 -3.28
N GLN A 235 2.64 -17.03 -2.72
CA GLN A 235 1.47 -17.52 -3.46
C GLN A 235 0.71 -16.43 -4.22
N TYR A 236 0.86 -15.16 -3.86
CA TYR A 236 0.15 -14.02 -4.46
C TYR A 236 1.09 -12.95 -5.04
N ALA A 237 2.39 -13.23 -5.08
CA ALA A 237 3.36 -12.40 -5.78
C ALA A 237 2.85 -12.17 -7.21
N ASN A 238 2.66 -10.91 -7.58
CA ASN A 238 2.11 -10.43 -8.86
C ASN A 238 0.57 -10.46 -9.01
N THR A 239 -0.18 -10.57 -7.91
CA THR A 239 -1.65 -10.34 -7.94
C THR A 239 -1.94 -8.85 -8.01
N TYR A 240 -2.83 -8.44 -8.92
CA TYR A 240 -3.22 -7.06 -9.08
C TYR A 240 -4.03 -6.56 -7.86
N PRO A 241 -3.73 -5.36 -7.33
CA PRO A 241 -4.45 -4.83 -6.17
C PRO A 241 -5.91 -4.53 -6.53
N ASP A 242 -6.84 -4.85 -5.62
CA ASP A 242 -8.28 -4.62 -5.84
C ASP A 242 -8.54 -3.12 -6.11
N SER A 243 -9.11 -2.80 -7.28
CA SER A 243 -9.42 -1.42 -7.71
C SER A 243 -10.41 -0.73 -6.77
N SER A 244 -11.18 -1.51 -6.01
CA SER A 244 -12.16 -1.03 -5.04
C SER A 244 -11.52 -0.18 -3.92
N PHE A 245 -10.22 -0.35 -3.64
CA PHE A 245 -9.50 0.49 -2.67
C PHE A 245 -9.38 1.96 -3.12
N LEU A 246 -9.29 2.22 -4.43
CA LEU A 246 -9.21 3.58 -4.98
C LEU A 246 -10.57 4.14 -5.40
N GLN A 247 -11.53 3.28 -5.76
CA GLN A 247 -12.91 3.66 -6.12
C GLN A 247 -13.74 4.16 -4.94
N ALA A 248 -13.22 4.05 -3.73
CA ALA A 248 -13.99 4.32 -2.55
C ALA A 248 -14.28 5.83 -2.39
N GLU A 249 -15.56 6.18 -2.26
CA GLU A 249 -16.04 7.57 -2.16
C GLU A 249 -15.33 8.35 -1.04
N TRP A 250 -15.01 7.67 0.06
CA TRP A 250 -14.30 8.28 1.19
C TRP A 250 -12.93 8.83 0.79
N LEU A 251 -12.23 8.22 -0.18
CA LEU A 251 -10.90 8.67 -0.61
C LEU A 251 -11.01 10.02 -1.35
N VAL A 252 -11.98 10.15 -2.25
CA VAL A 252 -12.27 11.41 -2.96
C VAL A 252 -12.61 12.53 -1.97
N GLN A 253 -13.42 12.22 -0.95
CA GLN A 253 -13.77 13.18 0.09
C GLN A 253 -12.55 13.61 0.94
N ILE A 254 -11.61 12.70 1.23
CA ILE A 254 -10.36 13.07 1.92
C ILE A 254 -9.57 14.10 1.09
N PHE A 255 -9.45 13.90 -0.23
CA PHE A 255 -8.72 14.83 -1.10
C PHE A 255 -9.38 16.22 -1.23
N GLN A 256 -10.70 16.29 -1.04
CA GLN A 256 -11.47 17.53 -1.07
C GLN A 256 -11.49 18.27 0.27
N THR A 257 -11.01 17.65 1.35
CA THR A 257 -11.07 18.19 2.71
C THR A 257 -9.75 18.85 3.12
N SER A 258 -9.76 19.72 4.14
CA SER A 258 -8.55 20.31 4.75
C SER A 258 -7.60 19.29 5.41
N MET A 259 -7.95 18.01 5.43
CA MET A 259 -7.10 16.93 5.95
C MET A 259 -5.74 16.87 5.26
N LEU A 260 -5.65 17.27 3.99
CA LEU A 260 -4.39 17.33 3.26
C LEU A 260 -3.42 18.40 3.77
N GLU A 261 -3.89 19.36 4.55
CA GLU A 261 -3.02 20.38 5.15
C GLU A 261 -2.24 19.83 6.34
N ASP A 262 -2.72 18.74 6.95
CA ASP A 262 -2.00 18.05 8.00
C ASP A 262 -0.84 17.22 7.41
N ARG A 263 0.37 17.46 7.91
CA ARG A 263 1.59 16.81 7.41
C ARG A 263 1.58 15.30 7.65
N GLY A 264 1.04 14.83 8.77
CA GLY A 264 0.97 13.40 9.06
C GLY A 264 0.01 12.68 8.12
N THR A 265 -1.14 13.28 7.87
CA THR A 265 -2.20 12.71 7.03
C THR A 265 -1.81 12.69 5.56
N SER A 266 -1.26 13.79 5.04
CA SER A 266 -0.74 13.85 3.67
C SER A 266 0.36 12.80 3.42
N GLU A 267 1.31 12.65 4.33
CA GLU A 267 2.37 11.64 4.22
C GLU A 267 1.82 10.19 4.23
N GLU A 268 0.83 9.89 5.06
CA GLU A 268 0.18 8.57 5.05
C GLU A 268 -0.61 8.31 3.76
N ILE A 269 -1.27 9.32 3.20
CA ILE A 269 -1.94 9.22 1.88
C ILE A 269 -0.90 8.92 0.79
N ARG A 270 0.23 9.62 0.78
CA ARG A 270 1.33 9.36 -0.16
C ARG A 270 1.82 7.92 -0.06
N ARG A 271 2.08 7.44 1.16
CA ARG A 271 2.55 6.06 1.41
C ARG A 271 1.51 5.01 0.99
N PHE A 272 0.22 5.30 1.17
CA PHE A 272 -0.87 4.45 0.69
C PHE A 272 -0.86 4.35 -0.84
N ILE A 273 -0.84 5.48 -1.55
CA ILE A 273 -0.80 5.51 -3.02
C ILE A 273 0.46 4.82 -3.54
N GLN A 274 1.61 5.10 -2.95
CA GLN A 274 2.88 4.47 -3.33
C GLN A 274 2.81 2.95 -3.16
N ALA A 275 2.24 2.44 -2.07
CA ALA A 275 2.08 1.01 -1.86
C ALA A 275 1.13 0.38 -2.90
N PHE A 276 0.06 1.09 -3.29
CA PHE A 276 -0.83 0.66 -4.36
C PHE A 276 -0.10 0.59 -5.71
N LEU A 277 0.64 1.65 -6.07
CA LEU A 277 1.42 1.71 -7.30
C LEU A 277 2.51 0.64 -7.34
N SER A 278 3.20 0.39 -6.22
CA SER A 278 4.20 -0.68 -6.12
C SER A 278 3.57 -2.07 -6.26
N ALA A 279 2.40 -2.31 -5.66
CA ALA A 279 1.67 -3.57 -5.83
C ALA A 279 1.25 -3.77 -7.29
N ARG A 280 0.78 -2.71 -7.96
CA ARG A 280 0.48 -2.72 -9.39
C ARG A 280 1.72 -3.03 -10.24
N LEU A 281 2.86 -2.39 -9.99
CA LEU A 281 4.11 -2.62 -10.72
C LEU A 281 4.64 -4.06 -10.57
N GLY A 282 4.29 -4.74 -9.49
CA GLY A 282 4.56 -6.18 -9.35
C GLY A 282 3.64 -7.05 -10.22
N ALA A 283 2.40 -6.62 -10.43
CA ALA A 283 1.39 -7.36 -11.18
C ALA A 283 1.41 -7.12 -12.69
N VAL A 284 1.79 -5.92 -13.13
CA VAL A 284 1.81 -5.53 -14.56
C VAL A 284 3.22 -5.77 -15.14
N PRO A 285 3.36 -6.37 -16.33
CA PRO A 285 4.64 -6.60 -16.98
C PRO A 285 5.38 -5.27 -17.19
N ARG A 286 6.68 -5.27 -16.86
CA ARG A 286 7.52 -4.09 -17.02
C ARG A 286 7.67 -3.74 -18.50
N PRO A 287 7.65 -2.44 -18.87
CA PRO A 287 7.97 -2.03 -20.23
C PRO A 287 9.35 -2.55 -20.64
N SER A 288 9.47 -2.99 -21.90
CA SER A 288 10.73 -3.50 -22.44
C SER A 288 11.81 -2.42 -22.40
N ARG A 289 13.00 -2.75 -21.88
CA ARG A 289 14.16 -1.85 -21.95
C ARG A 289 14.60 -1.72 -23.41
N PRO A 290 14.93 -0.51 -23.91
CA PRO A 290 15.49 -0.38 -25.24
C PRO A 290 16.78 -1.20 -25.36
N SER A 291 16.82 -2.14 -26.30
CA SER A 291 18.06 -2.83 -26.65
C SER A 291 19.04 -1.80 -27.21
N VAL A 292 20.24 -1.74 -26.62
CA VAL A 292 21.37 -1.06 -27.24
C VAL A 292 21.74 -1.93 -28.44
N ALA A 293 21.26 -1.58 -29.63
CA ALA A 293 21.55 -2.33 -30.84
C ALA A 293 23.06 -2.43 -31.01
N THR A 294 23.67 -3.58 -30.70
CA THR A 294 25.05 -3.89 -31.06
C THR A 294 25.21 -3.52 -32.54
N GLN A 295 26.34 -2.93 -32.92
CA GLN A 295 26.58 -2.59 -34.33
C GLN A 295 26.22 -3.81 -35.20
N PRO A 296 25.59 -3.61 -36.37
CA PRO A 296 25.29 -4.72 -37.25
C PRO A 296 26.62 -5.34 -37.67
N GLU A 297 27.04 -6.39 -36.96
CA GLU A 297 28.02 -7.32 -37.47
C GLU A 297 27.39 -7.89 -38.74
N SER A 298 28.01 -7.53 -39.87
CA SER A 298 27.82 -8.07 -41.22
C SER A 298 26.54 -8.85 -41.45
N GLN A 299 25.59 -8.18 -42.10
CA GLN A 299 24.31 -8.67 -42.60
C GLN A 299 24.43 -9.76 -43.70
N ASP A 300 25.53 -10.49 -43.75
CA ASP A 300 25.89 -11.40 -44.84
C ASP A 300 25.64 -12.89 -44.50
N GLU A 301 25.24 -13.22 -43.26
CA GLU A 301 25.11 -14.62 -42.78
C GLU A 301 23.68 -15.00 -42.30
N PHE A 302 22.65 -14.24 -42.68
CA PHE A 302 21.24 -14.55 -42.35
C PHE A 302 20.36 -14.83 -43.59
N GLY A 303 20.95 -15.33 -44.67
CA GLY A 303 20.25 -15.63 -45.93
C GLY A 303 19.38 -16.90 -45.93
N GLU A 304 19.20 -17.58 -44.79
CA GLU A 304 18.55 -18.91 -44.75
C GLU A 304 17.55 -19.09 -43.61
N PHE A 305 16.93 -18.01 -43.13
CA PHE A 305 15.73 -18.11 -42.31
C PHE A 305 14.52 -17.71 -43.15
N ASP A 306 13.73 -18.71 -43.55
CA ASP A 306 12.41 -18.55 -44.18
C ASP A 306 11.40 -18.12 -43.10
N LEU A 307 11.63 -16.94 -42.53
CA LEU A 307 10.69 -16.28 -41.62
C LEU A 307 9.75 -15.45 -42.49
N ASP A 308 8.47 -15.80 -42.46
CA ASP A 308 7.43 -15.03 -43.12
C ASP A 308 7.32 -13.66 -42.45
N MET A 309 7.90 -12.65 -43.10
CA MET A 309 7.93 -11.26 -42.62
C MET A 309 6.55 -10.60 -42.67
N ASP A 310 5.57 -11.23 -43.32
CA ASP A 310 4.18 -10.80 -43.36
C ASP A 310 3.33 -11.49 -42.27
N ASP A 311 3.93 -12.36 -41.43
CA ASP A 311 3.25 -12.97 -40.30
C ASP A 311 2.85 -11.89 -39.28
N PRO A 312 1.55 -11.75 -38.95
CA PRO A 312 1.06 -10.74 -38.00
C PRO A 312 1.73 -10.84 -36.62
N ASP A 313 2.18 -12.01 -36.19
CA ASP A 313 2.87 -12.20 -34.91
C ASP A 313 4.33 -11.70 -34.98
N VAL A 314 5.01 -11.89 -36.13
CA VAL A 314 6.35 -11.35 -36.39
C VAL A 314 6.31 -9.84 -36.52
N ILE A 315 5.32 -9.29 -37.24
CA ILE A 315 5.09 -7.85 -37.34
C ILE A 315 4.79 -7.25 -35.96
N ALA A 316 3.95 -7.89 -35.14
CA ALA A 316 3.66 -7.43 -33.78
C ALA A 316 4.88 -7.45 -32.86
N LEU A 317 5.78 -8.43 -33.03
CA LEU A 317 7.06 -8.53 -32.32
C LEU A 317 8.06 -7.47 -32.78
N MET A 318 8.12 -7.20 -34.09
CA MET A 318 9.01 -6.20 -34.71
C MET A 318 8.59 -4.75 -34.42
N GLU A 319 7.28 -4.47 -34.39
CA GLU A 319 6.75 -3.15 -34.06
C GLU A 319 6.75 -2.87 -32.53
N GLY A 320 7.12 -3.86 -31.70
CA GLY A 320 6.98 -3.77 -30.25
C GLY A 320 5.53 -3.55 -29.79
N ARG A 321 4.56 -3.89 -30.66
CA ARG A 321 3.11 -3.70 -30.47
C ARG A 321 2.40 -4.93 -29.93
N ALA A 322 3.10 -6.04 -29.67
CA ALA A 322 2.58 -7.14 -28.88
C ALA A 322 2.40 -6.71 -27.41
N THR A 323 1.53 -5.74 -27.14
CA THR A 323 0.85 -5.61 -25.86
C THR A 323 -0.07 -6.82 -25.76
N VAL A 324 0.46 -7.95 -25.28
CA VAL A 324 -0.38 -9.05 -24.83
C VAL A 324 -1.42 -8.43 -23.89
N PRO A 325 -2.73 -8.50 -24.19
CA PRO A 325 -3.75 -7.90 -23.34
C PRO A 325 -3.58 -8.44 -21.93
N HIS A 326 -3.20 -7.56 -20.99
CA HIS A 326 -3.01 -8.00 -19.62
C HIS A 326 -4.38 -8.37 -19.05
N PRO A 327 -4.52 -9.47 -18.28
CA PRO A 327 -5.79 -9.89 -17.69
C PRO A 327 -6.49 -8.83 -16.81
N TYR A 328 -5.82 -7.71 -16.51
CA TYR A 328 -6.33 -6.63 -15.65
C TYR A 328 -6.53 -5.30 -16.39
N GLU A 329 -6.50 -5.26 -17.73
CA GLU A 329 -6.62 -4.01 -18.51
C GLU A 329 -7.88 -3.19 -18.15
N ALA A 330 -9.03 -3.86 -17.95
CA ALA A 330 -10.27 -3.18 -17.55
C ALA A 330 -10.20 -2.56 -16.15
N GLN A 331 -9.58 -3.27 -15.19
CA GLN A 331 -9.39 -2.78 -13.82
C GLN A 331 -8.37 -1.63 -13.79
N ASP A 332 -7.31 -1.75 -14.60
CA ASP A 332 -6.27 -0.75 -14.72
C ASP A 332 -6.78 0.56 -15.34
N LYS A 333 -7.65 0.46 -16.35
CA LYS A 333 -8.30 1.63 -16.95
C LYS A 333 -9.18 2.39 -15.93
N GLN A 334 -9.96 1.67 -15.12
CA GLN A 334 -10.78 2.28 -14.07
C GLN A 334 -9.92 2.99 -13.02
N VAL A 335 -8.81 2.36 -12.61
CA VAL A 335 -7.83 2.96 -11.70
C VAL A 335 -7.21 4.22 -12.32
N ALA A 336 -6.85 4.16 -13.60
CA ALA A 336 -6.26 5.28 -14.32
C ALA A 336 -7.20 6.50 -14.39
N GLU A 337 -8.50 6.30 -14.59
CA GLU A 337 -9.50 7.38 -14.56
C GLU A 337 -9.54 8.08 -13.20
N ILE A 338 -9.51 7.34 -12.10
CA ILE A 338 -9.50 7.91 -10.74
C ILE A 338 -8.20 8.66 -10.46
N ILE A 339 -7.07 8.10 -10.91
CA ILE A 339 -5.77 8.75 -10.75
C ILE A 339 -5.75 10.07 -11.51
N ARG A 340 -6.31 10.11 -12.73
CA ARG A 340 -6.40 11.32 -13.55
C ARG A 340 -7.23 12.42 -12.88
N ASP A 341 -8.39 12.04 -12.34
CA ASP A 341 -9.40 13.01 -11.92
C ASP A 341 -9.20 13.50 -10.47
N VAL A 342 -8.65 12.65 -9.59
CA VAL A 342 -8.58 12.93 -8.15
C VAL A 342 -7.14 12.94 -7.64
N VAL A 343 -6.37 11.88 -7.91
CA VAL A 343 -5.09 11.64 -7.22
C VAL A 343 -3.97 12.53 -7.77
N SER A 344 -3.75 12.53 -9.09
CA SER A 344 -2.67 13.28 -9.75
C SER A 344 -2.77 14.80 -9.51
N PRO A 345 -3.95 15.43 -9.68
CA PRO A 345 -4.09 16.86 -9.39
C PRO A 345 -3.83 17.20 -7.91
N ALA A 346 -4.25 16.33 -6.98
CA ALA A 346 -4.07 16.55 -5.56
C ALA A 346 -2.59 16.46 -5.14
N ILE A 347 -1.86 15.46 -5.64
CA ILE A 347 -0.41 15.33 -5.41
C ILE A 347 0.32 16.54 -5.98
N TYR A 348 0.01 16.94 -7.22
CA TYR A 348 0.65 18.09 -7.86
C TYR A 348 0.46 19.38 -7.06
N ARG A 349 -0.76 19.61 -6.52
CA ARG A 349 -1.03 20.73 -5.62
C ARG A 349 -0.15 20.71 -4.36
N ILE A 350 0.08 19.54 -3.76
CA ILE A 350 0.96 19.41 -2.58
C ILE A 350 2.41 19.75 -2.95
N ILE A 351 2.90 19.24 -4.08
CA ILE A 351 4.26 19.51 -4.57
C ILE A 351 4.47 21.01 -4.79
N THR A 352 3.57 21.66 -5.54
CA THR A 352 3.65 23.10 -5.81
C THR A 352 3.59 23.94 -4.54
N ARG A 353 2.71 23.61 -3.59
CA ARG A 353 2.65 24.27 -2.27
C ARG A 353 3.94 24.06 -1.47
N GLY A 354 4.53 22.87 -1.55
CA GLY A 354 5.79 22.54 -0.88
C GLY A 354 6.96 23.42 -1.33
N PHE A 355 7.07 23.64 -2.65
CA PHE A 355 8.08 24.55 -3.21
C PHE A 355 7.80 26.02 -2.86
N LEU A 356 6.54 26.46 -2.85
CA LEU A 356 6.18 27.83 -2.47
C LEU A 356 6.44 28.15 -0.99
N ALA A 357 6.35 27.16 -0.09
CA ALA A 357 6.55 27.36 1.34
C ALA A 357 8.03 27.31 1.78
N SER A 358 8.95 27.05 0.85
CA SER A 358 10.37 26.81 1.16
C SER A 358 11.19 28.11 1.25
N GLU A 359 10.92 28.94 2.26
CA GLU A 359 11.67 30.20 2.48
C GLU A 359 12.95 30.01 3.35
N VAL A 360 13.12 28.86 4.02
CA VAL A 360 14.24 28.62 4.95
C VAL A 360 14.88 27.25 4.72
N GLY A 361 16.18 27.20 4.43
CA GLY A 361 16.96 25.95 4.32
C GLY A 361 16.54 25.07 3.14
N VAL A 362 16.90 25.50 1.93
CA VAL A 362 16.44 24.97 0.63
C VAL A 362 16.68 23.46 0.46
N GLU A 363 17.79 22.92 0.99
CA GLU A 363 18.23 21.54 0.73
C GLU A 363 17.46 20.47 1.54
N ASP A 364 17.27 20.69 2.84
CA ASP A 364 16.54 19.76 3.72
C ASP A 364 15.03 19.73 3.45
N ASN A 365 14.53 20.67 2.66
CA ASN A 365 13.12 20.75 2.31
C ASN A 365 12.82 20.01 0.99
N TYR A 366 13.74 20.04 0.03
CA TYR A 366 13.56 19.34 -1.25
C TYR A 366 13.62 17.82 -1.10
N SER A 367 14.50 17.30 -0.24
CA SER A 367 14.56 15.85 0.06
C SER A 367 13.24 15.29 0.63
N LYS A 368 12.43 16.13 1.28
CA LYS A 368 11.09 15.75 1.77
C LYS A 368 10.04 15.69 0.66
N LEU A 369 10.31 16.36 -0.47
CA LEU A 369 9.44 16.38 -1.65
C LEU A 369 9.76 15.26 -2.65
N ASP A 370 10.97 14.69 -2.62
CA ASP A 370 11.37 13.57 -3.50
C ASP A 370 10.35 12.43 -3.50
N PRO A 371 9.88 11.92 -2.34
CA PRO A 371 8.94 10.82 -2.33
C PRO A 371 7.56 11.18 -2.89
N TRP A 372 7.23 12.48 -2.95
CA TRP A 372 6.01 12.99 -3.60
C TRP A 372 6.17 13.07 -5.11
N ILE A 373 7.34 13.52 -5.58
CA ILE A 373 7.68 13.56 -7.00
C ILE A 373 7.70 12.13 -7.57
N ASP A 374 8.23 11.16 -6.84
CA ASP A 374 8.22 9.75 -7.23
C ASP A 374 6.80 9.19 -7.35
N CYS A 375 5.95 9.48 -6.37
CA CYS A 375 4.55 9.07 -6.37
C CYS A 375 3.78 9.71 -7.54
N TRP A 376 4.09 10.97 -7.85
CA TRP A 376 3.52 11.69 -8.98
C TRP A 376 3.97 11.10 -10.33
N ALA A 377 5.25 10.78 -10.51
CA ALA A 377 5.76 10.09 -11.69
C ALA A 377 5.13 8.69 -11.85
N GLY A 378 4.95 7.96 -10.75
CA GLY A 378 4.24 6.69 -10.73
C GLY A 378 2.78 6.82 -11.17
N CYS A 379 2.07 7.86 -10.73
CA CYS A 379 0.73 8.17 -11.23
C CYS A 379 0.73 8.47 -12.73
N GLY A 380 1.69 9.29 -13.21
CA GLY A 380 1.86 9.59 -14.64
C GLY A 380 2.09 8.34 -15.48
N HIS A 381 2.92 7.42 -15.00
CA HIS A 381 3.18 6.15 -15.68
C HIS A 381 1.91 5.31 -15.90
N VAL A 382 1.03 5.22 -14.90
CA VAL A 382 -0.27 4.53 -15.05
C VAL A 382 -1.13 5.19 -16.13
N LEU A 383 -1.16 6.53 -16.17
CA LEU A 383 -1.94 7.28 -17.17
C LEU A 383 -1.42 7.11 -18.59
N VAL A 384 -0.09 7.05 -18.76
CA VAL A 384 0.55 6.85 -20.06
C VAL A 384 0.35 5.42 -20.56
N GLN A 385 0.51 4.41 -19.70
CA GLN A 385 0.26 3.01 -20.06
C GLN A 385 -1.20 2.79 -20.53
N ASN A 386 -2.16 3.47 -19.89
CA ASN A 386 -3.58 3.38 -20.27
C ASN A 386 -3.98 4.34 -21.41
N LYS A 387 -3.01 5.00 -22.06
CA LYS A 387 -3.23 5.96 -23.17
C LYS A 387 -4.18 7.11 -22.80
N LEU A 388 -4.30 7.45 -21.51
CA LEU A 388 -5.10 8.57 -21.04
C LEU A 388 -4.33 9.90 -21.10
N ARG A 389 -3.00 9.84 -21.03
CA ARG A 389 -2.09 10.98 -21.19
C ARG A 389 -0.84 10.55 -21.94
N ASP A 390 -0.10 11.52 -22.45
CA ASP A 390 1.24 11.33 -23.03
C ASP A 390 2.28 12.02 -22.14
N TRP A 391 3.52 11.54 -22.17
CA TRP A 391 4.62 12.13 -21.40
C TRP A 391 4.86 13.61 -21.77
N SER A 392 4.55 14.02 -23.02
CA SER A 392 4.59 15.42 -23.45
C SER A 392 3.76 16.36 -22.57
N HIS A 393 2.67 15.86 -21.96
CA HIS A 393 1.85 16.65 -21.03
C HIS A 393 2.64 17.12 -19.81
N TYR A 394 3.59 16.31 -19.35
CA TYR A 394 4.40 16.61 -18.16
C TYR A 394 5.67 17.42 -18.49
N PHE A 395 6.15 17.36 -19.74
CA PHE A 395 7.40 18.01 -20.16
C PHE A 395 7.18 19.44 -20.69
N LEU A 396 6.08 19.67 -21.38
CA LEU A 396 5.82 20.94 -22.07
C LEU A 396 4.95 21.86 -21.19
N MET A 397 3.70 22.10 -21.61
CA MET A 397 2.77 23.03 -20.99
C MET A 397 1.49 22.37 -20.45
N GLY A 398 1.53 21.09 -20.05
CA GLY A 398 0.36 20.48 -19.41
C GLY A 398 0.02 21.15 -18.08
N ALA A 399 -1.23 20.95 -17.64
CA ALA A 399 -1.73 21.54 -16.40
C ALA A 399 -0.90 21.10 -15.19
N GLU A 400 -0.41 19.86 -15.23
CA GLU A 400 0.51 19.24 -14.28
C GLU A 400 1.91 19.14 -14.91
N SER A 401 2.47 20.22 -15.46
CA SER A 401 3.87 20.21 -15.91
C SER A 401 4.79 20.69 -14.80
N TRP A 402 5.97 20.09 -14.63
CA TRP A 402 6.97 20.57 -13.68
C TRP A 402 7.51 21.94 -14.10
N THR A 403 7.41 22.31 -15.39
CA THR A 403 7.82 23.64 -15.89
C THR A 403 7.00 24.80 -15.30
N ARG A 404 5.81 24.52 -14.76
CA ARG A 404 4.94 25.52 -14.11
C ARG A 404 5.34 25.83 -12.67
N ILE A 405 6.27 25.09 -12.07
CA ILE A 405 6.80 25.40 -10.74
C ILE A 405 7.53 26.75 -10.84
N ILE A 406 7.09 27.75 -10.08
CA ILE A 406 7.57 29.15 -10.20
C ILE A 406 9.04 29.26 -9.78
N GLU A 407 9.41 28.59 -8.70
CA GLU A 407 10.76 28.60 -8.13
C GLU A 407 11.76 27.91 -9.07
N GLY A 408 12.80 28.62 -9.50
CA GLY A 408 13.78 28.08 -10.48
C GLY A 408 14.59 26.88 -9.96
N ALA A 409 15.02 26.92 -8.70
CA ALA A 409 15.74 25.81 -8.06
C ALA A 409 14.83 24.58 -7.87
N GLY A 410 13.62 24.79 -7.33
CA GLY A 410 12.62 23.75 -7.16
C GLY A 410 12.15 23.12 -8.49
N ARG A 411 11.98 23.93 -9.54
CA ARG A 411 11.66 23.45 -10.90
C ARG A 411 12.71 22.48 -11.43
N ARG A 412 13.99 22.84 -11.29
CA ARG A 412 15.11 21.99 -11.71
C ARG A 412 15.16 20.70 -10.90
N HIS A 413 15.07 20.78 -9.57
CA HIS A 413 15.09 19.62 -8.68
C HIS A 413 13.94 18.65 -8.99
N ALA A 414 12.71 19.17 -9.08
CA ALA A 414 11.53 18.40 -9.44
C ALA A 414 11.65 17.77 -10.83
N GLY A 415 12.14 18.52 -11.82
CA GLY A 415 12.32 18.03 -13.18
C GLY A 415 13.30 16.86 -13.26
N ILE A 416 14.49 16.99 -12.63
CA ILE A 416 15.51 15.93 -12.65
C ILE A 416 14.99 14.68 -11.93
N ARG A 417 14.41 14.84 -10.73
CA ARG A 417 13.88 13.69 -9.97
C ARG A 417 12.75 13.00 -10.73
N PHE A 418 11.81 13.76 -11.29
CA PHE A 418 10.71 13.24 -12.09
C PHE A 418 11.21 12.47 -13.31
N MET A 419 12.17 13.02 -14.05
CA MET A 419 12.76 12.40 -15.23
C MET A 419 13.57 11.14 -14.89
N LEU A 420 14.31 11.14 -13.79
CA LEU A 420 14.98 9.93 -13.28
C LEU A 420 13.96 8.82 -13.00
N THR A 421 12.88 9.13 -12.31
CA THR A 421 11.83 8.13 -12.00
C THR A 421 11.14 7.62 -13.26
N ILE A 422 10.98 8.46 -14.30
CA ILE A 422 10.49 7.99 -15.61
C ILE A 422 11.46 6.99 -16.24
N LEU A 423 12.78 7.25 -16.22
CA LEU A 423 13.76 6.31 -16.78
C LEU A 423 13.73 4.95 -16.08
N GLU A 424 13.36 4.91 -14.79
CA GLU A 424 13.21 3.66 -14.03
C GLU A 424 11.89 2.93 -14.33
N LEU A 425 10.80 3.67 -14.55
CA LEU A 425 9.46 3.10 -14.76
C LEU A 425 9.16 2.77 -16.24
N ASP A 426 9.59 3.65 -17.16
CA ASP A 426 9.36 3.54 -18.60
C ASP A 426 10.62 3.98 -19.40
N PRO A 427 11.61 3.08 -19.55
CA PRO A 427 12.82 3.37 -20.30
C PRO A 427 12.59 3.74 -21.78
N MET A 428 11.45 3.37 -22.36
CA MET A 428 11.12 3.67 -23.76
C MET A 428 10.75 5.13 -23.97
N ALA A 429 10.30 5.83 -22.92
CA ALA A 429 10.02 7.27 -22.96
C ALA A 429 11.25 8.08 -23.43
N TYR A 430 12.46 7.63 -23.09
CA TYR A 430 13.70 8.27 -23.54
C TYR A 430 13.82 8.29 -25.06
N LYS A 431 13.47 7.20 -25.77
CA LYS A 431 13.58 7.13 -27.24
C LYS A 431 12.65 8.13 -27.92
N THR A 432 11.45 8.33 -27.37
CA THR A 432 10.42 9.20 -27.95
C THR A 432 10.66 10.68 -27.62
N HIS A 433 11.18 10.99 -26.43
CA HIS A 433 11.30 12.36 -25.94
C HIS A 433 12.75 12.76 -25.60
N LYS A 434 13.73 12.30 -26.39
CA LYS A 434 15.16 12.53 -26.16
C LYS A 434 15.51 13.98 -25.81
N ASP A 435 14.95 14.93 -26.57
CA ASP A 435 15.25 16.35 -26.41
C ASP A 435 14.90 16.87 -25.01
N ALA A 436 13.77 16.45 -24.44
CA ALA A 436 13.35 16.85 -23.10
C ALA A 436 14.27 16.31 -22.00
N PHE A 437 14.78 15.08 -22.17
CA PHE A 437 15.76 14.48 -21.24
C PHE A 437 17.13 15.17 -21.32
N ILE A 438 17.55 15.57 -22.53
CA ILE A 438 18.81 16.30 -22.72
C ILE A 438 18.71 17.74 -22.20
N GLU A 439 17.57 18.41 -22.39
CA GLU A 439 17.32 19.77 -21.89
C GLU A 439 17.46 19.83 -20.36
N ILE A 440 16.76 18.94 -19.64
CA ILE A 440 16.86 18.89 -18.18
C ILE A 440 18.27 18.49 -17.73
N TRP A 441 18.95 17.61 -18.47
CA TRP A 441 20.33 17.24 -18.20
C TRP A 441 21.26 18.46 -18.27
N LEU A 442 21.17 19.27 -19.33
CA LEU A 442 21.96 20.50 -19.48
C LEU A 442 21.69 21.50 -18.35
N VAL A 443 20.43 21.64 -17.93
CA VAL A 443 20.04 22.49 -16.80
C VAL A 443 20.57 21.96 -15.46
N SER A 444 20.69 20.63 -15.33
CA SER A 444 21.18 19.94 -14.13
C SER A 444 22.70 20.02 -13.95
N VAL A 445 23.48 20.02 -15.04
CA VAL A 445 24.95 20.07 -15.00
C VAL A 445 25.46 21.39 -14.40
N VAL A 446 24.66 22.47 -14.51
CA VAL A 446 24.98 23.80 -13.96
C VAL A 446 24.37 23.99 -12.56
N ALA A 447 24.00 22.91 -11.88
CA ALA A 447 23.51 22.98 -10.50
C ALA A 447 24.63 23.35 -9.52
N VAL A 448 24.31 24.20 -8.55
CA VAL A 448 25.24 24.58 -7.47
C VAL A 448 25.46 23.42 -6.49
N HIS A 449 24.46 22.54 -6.37
CA HIS A 449 24.48 21.38 -5.48
C HIS A 449 23.95 20.15 -6.22
N PHE A 450 24.70 19.04 -6.13
CA PHE A 450 24.31 17.78 -6.72
C PHE A 450 23.56 16.90 -5.70
N THR A 451 22.34 16.50 -6.06
CA THR A 451 21.47 15.53 -5.36
C THR A 451 21.48 14.18 -6.09
N VAL A 452 20.73 14.06 -7.19
CA VAL A 452 20.48 12.82 -7.95
C VAL A 452 20.97 12.88 -9.41
N GLU A 453 21.64 13.95 -9.80
CA GLU A 453 22.10 14.22 -11.18
C GLU A 453 23.09 13.16 -11.68
N HIS A 454 23.92 12.63 -10.79
CA HIS A 454 24.85 11.54 -11.09
C HIS A 454 24.10 10.24 -11.47
N LEU A 455 23.04 9.89 -10.72
CA LEU A 455 22.17 8.75 -11.03
C LEU A 455 21.40 8.96 -12.33
N PHE A 456 20.84 10.16 -12.52
CA PHE A 456 20.15 10.52 -13.76
C PHE A 456 21.06 10.41 -14.99
N THR A 457 22.27 10.96 -14.89
CA THR A 457 23.26 10.88 -15.97
C THR A 457 23.66 9.43 -16.23
N SER A 458 23.96 8.65 -15.20
CA SER A 458 24.29 7.22 -15.31
C SER A 458 23.19 6.44 -16.05
N ARG A 459 21.92 6.61 -15.65
CA ARG A 459 20.79 5.92 -16.28
C ARG A 459 20.55 6.37 -17.72
N MET A 460 20.59 7.66 -17.98
CA MET A 460 20.44 8.20 -19.34
C MET A 460 21.53 7.66 -20.28
N LEU A 461 22.79 7.69 -19.85
CA LEU A 461 23.91 7.16 -20.63
C LEU A 461 23.80 5.64 -20.86
N SER A 462 23.27 4.91 -19.88
CA SER A 462 23.06 3.46 -19.97
C SER A 462 21.95 3.05 -20.93
N LEU A 463 20.99 3.95 -21.16
CA LEU A 463 19.90 3.72 -22.10
C LEU A 463 20.27 4.12 -23.53
N ASP A 464 20.99 5.23 -23.68
CA ASP A 464 21.42 5.71 -25.00
C ASP A 464 22.70 5.04 -25.51
N GLY A 465 23.53 4.56 -24.59
CA GLY A 465 24.80 3.91 -24.90
C GLY A 465 25.88 4.86 -25.43
N LEU A 466 25.86 6.14 -25.02
CA LEU A 466 26.74 7.22 -25.53
C LEU A 466 26.60 7.49 -27.04
N ARG A 467 25.41 7.30 -27.62
CA ARG A 467 25.17 7.49 -29.06
C ARG A 467 24.68 8.88 -29.40
N HIS A 468 24.24 9.65 -28.41
CA HIS A 468 23.76 11.00 -28.60
C HIS A 468 24.90 11.90 -29.10
N PRO A 469 24.70 12.68 -30.19
CA PRO A 469 25.75 13.50 -30.79
C PRO A 469 26.48 14.43 -29.82
N LEU A 470 25.76 14.96 -28.82
CA LEU A 470 26.31 15.84 -27.78
C LEU A 470 27.13 15.13 -26.69
N LEU A 471 27.01 13.80 -26.58
CA LEU A 471 27.62 13.00 -25.51
C LEU A 471 28.69 12.03 -26.04
N LEU A 472 28.97 12.07 -27.34
CA LEU A 472 30.03 11.30 -27.98
C LEU A 472 31.39 11.69 -27.37
N ARG A 473 32.19 10.68 -27.00
CA ARG A 473 33.56 10.81 -26.47
C ARG A 473 33.68 11.44 -25.07
N LEU A 474 32.64 11.39 -24.25
CA LEU A 474 32.79 11.69 -22.83
C LEU A 474 33.82 10.73 -22.19
N PRO A 475 34.72 11.21 -21.30
CA PRO A 475 35.77 10.40 -20.68
C PRO A 475 35.20 9.54 -19.53
N ILE A 476 34.14 8.78 -19.81
CA ILE A 476 33.44 7.93 -18.85
C ILE A 476 33.67 6.48 -19.25
N ALA A 477 34.40 5.74 -18.41
CA ALA A 477 34.65 4.31 -18.63
C ALA A 477 33.45 3.48 -18.16
N ARG A 478 33.04 2.47 -18.94
CA ARG A 478 32.14 1.41 -18.46
C ARG A 478 32.95 0.40 -17.64
N GLN A 479 32.34 -0.16 -16.60
CA GLN A 479 32.95 -1.29 -15.87
C GLN A 479 32.97 -2.57 -16.73
N ASP A 480 31.90 -2.85 -17.49
CA ASP A 480 31.81 -3.92 -18.50
C ASP A 480 31.01 -3.46 -19.74
N GLU A 481 31.23 -4.06 -20.92
CA GLU A 481 30.53 -3.65 -22.16
C GLU A 481 28.99 -3.79 -22.10
N LYS A 482 28.49 -4.71 -21.26
CA LYS A 482 27.07 -4.99 -21.00
C LYS A 482 26.54 -4.37 -19.71
N SER A 483 27.39 -3.76 -18.88
CA SER A 483 26.94 -3.15 -17.62
C SER A 483 26.41 -1.73 -17.85
N ASP A 484 25.50 -1.32 -17.00
CA ASP A 484 25.09 0.09 -16.91
C ASP A 484 26.31 0.95 -16.51
N PHE A 485 26.32 2.22 -16.95
CA PHE A 485 27.26 3.21 -16.43
C PHE A 485 26.92 3.47 -14.97
N ASP A 486 27.92 3.51 -14.10
CA ASP A 486 27.76 3.89 -12.70
C ASP A 486 28.63 5.11 -12.41
N LEU A 487 27.99 6.25 -12.20
CA LEU A 487 28.66 7.50 -11.86
C LEU A 487 28.48 7.74 -10.37
N SER A 488 29.56 7.74 -9.61
CA SER A 488 29.51 8.11 -8.19
C SER A 488 29.35 9.63 -8.04
N LYS A 489 28.75 10.06 -6.93
CA LYS A 489 28.71 11.47 -6.55
C LYS A 489 30.15 11.95 -6.35
N GLY A 490 30.66 12.72 -7.30
CA GLY A 490 31.94 13.42 -7.14
C GLY A 490 31.85 14.39 -5.97
N ILE A 491 32.85 14.35 -5.10
CA ILE A 491 32.99 15.24 -3.93
C ILE A 491 33.02 16.69 -4.39
#